data_AF-A0A317EJV0-F1
#
_entry.id   AF-A0A317EJV0-F1
#
_cell.length_a   1.000
_cell.length_b   1.000
_cell.length_c   1.000
_cell.angle_alpha   90.00
_cell.angle_beta   90.00
_cell.angle_gamma   90.00
#
_symmetry.space_group_name_H-M   'P 1'
#
loop_
_entity.id
_entity.type
_entity.pdbx_description
1 polymer ?
#
loop_
_entity_poly.entity_id
_entity_poly.type
_entity_poly.pdbx_seq_one_letter_code
_entity_poly.pdbx_strand_id
1 'polypeptide(L)'
;MFLLINECSLDEQYQNEHEFREAMQIFISALDFIAKLDFPKEVYKSNTLFNHTGVTGLHLNTFLKNNHDLNQLFVGNLQRLGPTIWDKTHDSNSTYHYNTVDYVETSPAELTERRIVNAEKPGFLFNFFKSNAFSESVELSISKNSTINVEVDCNFDIDTIYNWLVENGLITPSLTYDETSKLSPLDQQTVLNDTTKFTLTKLRNQGRKVYNKVGSGELWVVDNSRKHAGTKAHIEVFDENTKEHLGTSLYNKDELDKNFKVPNRKL
;
A
#
# COMPACT_ATOMS: atom_id res chain seq x y z
N MET A 1 -3.38 -13.70 -10.33
CA MET A 1 -2.14 -12.88 -10.23
C MET A 1 -1.18 -13.48 -9.22
N PHE A 2 0.06 -13.02 -9.16
CA PHE A 2 0.97 -13.28 -8.05
C PHE A 2 1.60 -11.99 -7.52
N LEU A 3 1.98 -11.95 -6.24
CA LEU A 3 2.67 -10.81 -5.64
C LEU A 3 3.82 -11.29 -4.76
N LEU A 4 4.93 -10.55 -4.79
CA LEU A 4 6.09 -10.82 -3.95
C LEU A 4 6.23 -9.66 -2.96
N ILE A 5 6.16 -9.94 -1.67
CA ILE A 5 6.52 -8.93 -0.66
C ILE A 5 8.00 -8.65 -0.80
N ASN A 6 8.35 -7.43 -1.20
CA ASN A 6 9.71 -7.06 -1.54
C ASN A 6 10.53 -6.68 -0.30
N GLU A 7 11.30 -7.63 0.22
CA GLU A 7 12.17 -7.43 1.37
C GLU A 7 13.26 -6.39 1.12
N CYS A 8 13.74 -6.24 -0.12
CA CYS A 8 14.75 -5.23 -0.48
C CYS A 8 14.22 -3.80 -0.45
N SER A 9 12.90 -3.63 -0.34
CA SER A 9 12.32 -2.30 -0.17
C SER A 9 12.40 -1.81 1.30
N LEU A 10 12.89 -2.64 2.22
CA LEU A 10 13.35 -2.27 3.57
C LEU A 10 14.88 -2.28 3.62
N ASP A 11 15.46 -1.08 3.54
CA ASP A 11 16.90 -0.81 3.51
C ASP A 11 17.21 0.52 4.24
N GLU A 12 16.83 0.58 5.52
CA GLU A 12 17.17 1.67 6.44
C GLU A 12 16.76 3.09 5.97
N GLN A 13 15.68 3.18 5.19
CA GLN A 13 15.26 4.43 4.56
C GLN A 13 14.58 5.46 5.47
N TYR A 14 14.07 5.06 6.63
CA TYR A 14 13.27 5.95 7.49
C TYR A 14 14.15 6.61 8.55
N GLN A 15 14.00 7.93 8.73
CA GLN A 15 14.86 8.69 9.64
C GLN A 15 14.63 8.34 11.11
N ASN A 16 13.43 7.87 11.44
CA ASN A 16 13.00 7.60 12.80
C ASN A 16 11.83 6.59 12.83
N GLU A 17 11.51 6.08 14.02
CA GLU A 17 10.41 5.12 14.19
C GLU A 17 9.03 5.68 13.81
N HIS A 18 8.83 7.00 13.89
CA HIS A 18 7.56 7.62 13.51
C HIS A 18 7.31 7.51 12.00
N GLU A 19 8.30 7.87 11.17
CA GLU A 19 8.22 7.69 9.72
C GLU A 19 8.06 6.21 9.33
N PHE A 20 8.79 5.32 10.01
CA PHE A 20 8.63 3.89 9.75
C PHE A 20 7.24 3.39 10.11
N ARG A 21 6.66 3.89 11.22
CA ARG A 21 5.28 3.61 11.60
C ARG A 21 4.29 4.06 10.54
N GLU A 22 4.44 5.25 9.98
CA GLU A 22 3.58 5.74 8.89
C GLU A 22 3.68 4.83 7.66
N ALA A 23 4.89 4.48 7.23
CA ALA A 23 5.10 3.59 6.10
C ALA A 23 4.49 2.19 6.33
N MET A 24 4.63 1.66 7.54
CA MET A 24 4.01 0.40 7.94
C MET A 24 2.48 0.46 7.91
N GLN A 25 1.87 1.59 8.30
CA GLN A 25 0.41 1.76 8.20
C GLN A 25 -0.06 1.77 6.74
N ILE A 26 0.68 2.40 5.83
CA ILE A 26 0.39 2.36 4.38
C ILE A 26 0.48 0.92 3.88
N PHE A 27 1.58 0.23 4.17
CA PHE A 27 1.80 -1.15 3.76
C PHE A 27 0.71 -2.10 4.29
N ILE A 28 0.36 -2.00 5.58
CA ILE A 28 -0.71 -2.80 6.19
C ILE A 28 -2.08 -2.51 5.56
N SER A 29 -2.36 -1.26 5.24
CA SER A 29 -3.62 -0.87 4.59
C SER A 29 -3.73 -1.46 3.19
N ALA A 30 -2.64 -1.43 2.42
CA ALA A 30 -2.53 -2.06 1.13
C ALA A 30 -2.62 -3.60 1.21
N LEU A 31 -1.98 -4.24 2.20
CA LEU A 31 -2.15 -5.68 2.46
C LEU A 31 -3.61 -6.04 2.75
N ASP A 32 -4.28 -5.25 3.60
CA ASP A 32 -5.68 -5.51 3.96
C ASP A 32 -6.60 -5.34 2.75
N PHE A 33 -6.34 -4.35 1.89
CA PHE A 33 -7.02 -4.20 0.61
C PHE A 33 -6.85 -5.46 -0.25
N ILE A 34 -5.61 -5.93 -0.49
CA ILE A 34 -5.35 -7.15 -1.27
C ILE A 34 -6.06 -8.36 -0.65
N ALA A 35 -6.00 -8.51 0.68
CA ALA A 35 -6.60 -9.62 1.40
C ALA A 35 -8.13 -9.69 1.25
N LYS A 36 -8.78 -8.56 1.00
CA LYS A 36 -10.24 -8.45 0.81
C LYS A 36 -10.69 -8.69 -0.63
N LEU A 37 -9.78 -8.66 -1.61
CA LEU A 37 -10.11 -8.91 -3.02
C LEU A 37 -10.49 -10.38 -3.24
N ASP A 38 -11.60 -10.61 -3.95
CA ASP A 38 -12.18 -11.95 -4.14
C ASP A 38 -11.82 -12.54 -5.50
N PHE A 39 -10.53 -12.81 -5.70
CA PHE A 39 -10.03 -13.56 -6.86
C PHE A 39 -8.75 -14.34 -6.51
N PRO A 40 -8.38 -15.36 -7.32
CA PRO A 40 -7.18 -16.15 -7.10
C PRO A 40 -5.89 -15.33 -7.15
N LYS A 41 -5.11 -15.43 -6.07
CA LYS A 41 -3.85 -14.73 -5.90
C LYS A 41 -2.85 -15.63 -5.18
N GLU A 42 -1.62 -15.64 -5.67
CA GLU A 42 -0.48 -16.28 -5.01
C GLU A 42 0.37 -15.20 -4.36
N VAL A 43 0.66 -15.38 -3.07
CA VAL A 43 1.46 -14.41 -2.32
C VAL A 43 2.75 -15.07 -1.89
N TYR A 44 3.85 -14.37 -2.09
CA TYR A 44 5.17 -14.85 -1.77
C TYR A 44 5.91 -13.87 -0.85
N LYS A 45 6.80 -14.40 0.00
CA LYS A 45 7.70 -13.61 0.84
C LYS A 45 9.04 -14.32 1.03
N SER A 46 10.11 -13.59 1.28
CA SER A 46 11.39 -14.22 1.64
C SER A 46 11.32 -14.86 3.03
N ASN A 47 12.26 -15.77 3.30
CA ASN A 47 12.49 -16.29 4.64
C ASN A 47 13.14 -15.24 5.56
N THR A 48 13.84 -14.25 4.99
CA THR A 48 14.56 -13.20 5.70
C THR A 48 13.73 -11.93 5.93
N LEU A 49 12.53 -11.77 5.36
CA LEU A 49 11.72 -10.53 5.42
C LEU A 49 11.73 -9.85 6.80
N PHE A 50 11.55 -10.61 7.86
CA PHE A 50 11.46 -10.11 9.23
C PHE A 50 12.79 -9.60 9.83
N ASN A 51 13.90 -9.90 9.18
CA ASN A 51 15.25 -9.48 9.55
C ASN A 51 15.70 -8.20 8.81
N HIS A 52 14.92 -7.70 7.84
CA HIS A 52 15.24 -6.43 7.18
C HIS A 52 14.94 -5.25 8.10
N THR A 53 15.65 -4.15 7.90
CA THR A 53 15.60 -2.94 8.73
C THR A 53 14.93 -1.80 7.96
N GLY A 54 13.95 -1.14 8.58
CA GLY A 54 13.35 0.09 8.02
C GLY A 54 14.02 1.35 8.54
N VAL A 55 14.46 1.34 9.80
CA VAL A 55 15.29 2.36 10.45
C VAL A 55 16.62 1.69 10.78
N THR A 56 17.73 2.43 10.68
CA THR A 56 19.07 1.91 10.99
C THR A 56 19.10 1.16 12.32
N GLY A 57 19.51 -0.11 12.26
CA GLY A 57 19.60 -1.00 13.43
C GLY A 57 18.28 -1.53 14.00
N LEU A 58 17.12 -1.18 13.42
CA LEU A 58 15.81 -1.63 13.89
C LEU A 58 15.16 -2.60 12.90
N HIS A 59 15.30 -3.89 13.18
CA HIS A 59 14.69 -4.96 12.39
C HIS A 59 13.15 -4.92 12.45
N LEU A 60 12.51 -5.30 11.34
CA LEU A 60 11.05 -5.35 11.20
C LEU A 60 10.38 -6.17 12.32
N ASN A 61 10.96 -7.32 12.68
CA ASN A 61 10.42 -8.15 13.78
C ASN A 61 10.39 -7.43 15.14
N THR A 62 11.44 -6.67 15.46
CA THR A 62 11.57 -5.91 16.71
C THR A 62 10.60 -4.73 16.69
N PHE A 63 10.55 -4.00 15.56
CA PHE A 63 9.59 -2.91 15.39
C PHE A 63 8.14 -3.37 15.59
N LEU A 64 7.74 -4.48 14.94
CA LEU A 64 6.40 -5.04 15.09
C LEU A 64 6.14 -5.50 16.53
N LYS A 65 7.09 -6.17 17.19
CA LYS A 65 6.93 -6.57 18.60
C LYS A 65 6.68 -5.39 19.53
N ASN A 66 7.32 -4.26 19.28
CA ASN A 66 7.15 -3.03 20.06
C ASN A 66 5.85 -2.27 19.71
N ASN A 67 5.26 -2.54 18.55
CA ASN A 67 4.01 -1.93 18.07
C ASN A 67 2.91 -2.98 17.94
N HIS A 68 2.35 -3.40 19.08
CA HIS A 68 1.42 -4.53 19.17
C HIS A 68 0.17 -4.39 18.27
N ASP A 69 -0.37 -3.18 18.12
CA ASP A 69 -1.49 -2.85 17.24
C ASP A 69 -1.14 -3.14 15.77
N LEU A 70 0.00 -2.63 15.30
CA LEU A 70 0.48 -2.86 13.93
C LEU A 70 0.78 -4.34 13.70
N ASN A 71 1.39 -5.02 14.68
CA ASN A 71 1.72 -6.43 14.57
C ASN A 71 0.47 -7.30 14.40
N GLN A 72 -0.58 -7.05 15.18
CA GLN A 72 -1.84 -7.78 15.05
C GLN A 72 -2.44 -7.59 13.65
N LEU A 73 -2.44 -6.37 13.13
CA LEU A 73 -2.95 -6.08 11.78
C LEU A 73 -2.10 -6.72 10.69
N PHE A 74 -0.77 -6.58 10.79
CA PHE A 74 0.19 -7.14 9.83
C PHE A 74 0.11 -8.67 9.77
N VAL A 75 0.22 -9.35 10.92
CA VAL A 75 0.14 -10.81 10.99
C VAL A 75 -1.23 -11.31 10.58
N GLY A 76 -2.31 -10.64 11.01
CA GLY A 76 -3.68 -11.01 10.62
C GLY A 76 -3.92 -10.85 9.11
N ASN A 77 -3.31 -9.87 8.45
CA ASN A 77 -3.33 -9.76 7.00
C ASN A 77 -2.51 -10.85 6.30
N LEU A 78 -1.28 -11.11 6.77
CA LEU A 78 -0.45 -12.17 6.20
C LEU A 78 -1.11 -13.54 6.35
N GLN A 79 -1.70 -13.86 7.49
CA GLN A 79 -2.41 -15.13 7.69
C GLN A 79 -3.58 -15.30 6.72
N ARG A 80 -4.32 -14.23 6.43
CA ARG A 80 -5.41 -14.24 5.44
C ARG A 80 -4.91 -14.46 4.01
N LEU A 81 -3.76 -13.87 3.68
CA LEU A 81 -3.14 -14.01 2.37
C LEU A 81 -2.39 -15.33 2.17
N GLY A 82 -1.95 -15.97 3.27
CA GLY A 82 -1.23 -17.24 3.25
C GLY A 82 0.05 -17.19 2.39
N PRO A 83 0.99 -16.25 2.61
CA PRO A 83 2.17 -16.14 1.79
C PRO A 83 3.06 -17.38 1.90
N THR A 84 3.46 -17.93 0.76
CA THR A 84 4.42 -19.03 0.67
C THR A 84 5.84 -18.46 0.64
N ILE A 85 6.81 -19.17 1.19
CA ILE A 85 8.21 -18.82 0.97
C ILE A 85 8.51 -19.12 -0.49
N TRP A 86 9.02 -18.16 -1.25
CA TRP A 86 9.31 -18.39 -2.66
C TRP A 86 10.51 -19.34 -2.83
N ASP A 87 10.44 -20.17 -3.87
CA ASP A 87 11.27 -21.37 -4.04
C ASP A 87 12.68 -21.10 -4.63
N LYS A 88 13.16 -19.85 -4.57
CA LYS A 88 14.38 -19.40 -5.26
C LYS A 88 14.44 -19.89 -6.72
N THR A 89 13.43 -19.53 -7.51
CA THR A 89 13.35 -19.93 -8.92
C THR A 89 14.44 -19.31 -9.80
N HIS A 90 15.14 -18.29 -9.29
CA HIS A 90 16.27 -17.68 -9.95
C HIS A 90 17.56 -18.50 -9.84
N ASP A 91 18.42 -18.34 -10.82
CA ASP A 91 19.73 -18.97 -10.84
C ASP A 91 20.70 -18.14 -9.98
N SER A 92 21.20 -18.73 -8.89
CA SER A 92 22.18 -18.09 -8.00
C SER A 92 23.51 -17.75 -8.69
N ASN A 93 23.78 -18.25 -9.91
CA ASN A 93 24.96 -17.89 -10.71
C ASN A 93 24.68 -16.75 -11.71
N SER A 94 23.41 -16.35 -11.86
CA SER A 94 23.01 -15.21 -12.67
C SER A 94 23.02 -13.92 -11.84
N THR A 95 23.07 -12.79 -12.54
CA THR A 95 22.98 -11.45 -11.93
C THR A 95 21.69 -10.76 -12.37
N TYR A 96 21.15 -9.92 -11.49
CA TYR A 96 19.86 -9.24 -11.66
C TYR A 96 20.03 -7.78 -11.25
N HIS A 97 20.50 -6.95 -12.17
CA HIS A 97 20.84 -5.59 -11.86
C HIS A 97 19.65 -4.65 -12.00
N TYR A 98 19.42 -3.85 -10.97
CA TYR A 98 18.65 -2.62 -11.08
C TYR A 98 19.54 -1.46 -10.63
N ASN A 99 19.68 -0.45 -11.48
CA ASN A 99 20.75 0.55 -11.38
C ASN A 99 22.13 -0.14 -11.27
N THR A 100 22.87 0.12 -10.18
CA THR A 100 24.21 -0.44 -9.94
C THR A 100 24.20 -1.60 -8.93
N VAL A 101 23.04 -2.05 -8.48
CA VAL A 101 22.89 -3.06 -7.42
C VAL A 101 22.43 -4.38 -8.04
N ASP A 102 23.10 -5.46 -7.67
CA ASP A 102 22.69 -6.83 -8.00
C ASP A 102 21.72 -7.35 -6.93
N TYR A 103 20.57 -7.83 -7.39
CA TYR A 103 19.47 -8.34 -6.58
C TYR A 103 19.36 -9.87 -6.63
N VAL A 104 20.42 -10.59 -7.00
CA VAL A 104 20.48 -12.06 -6.87
C VAL A 104 20.05 -12.51 -5.46
N GLU A 105 19.34 -13.63 -5.37
CA GLU A 105 18.80 -14.16 -4.11
C GLU A 105 17.69 -13.32 -3.44
N THR A 106 17.10 -12.37 -4.17
CA THR A 106 16.03 -11.52 -3.63
C THR A 106 14.75 -11.55 -4.48
N SER A 107 13.67 -10.95 -3.96
CA SER A 107 12.38 -10.89 -4.65
C SER A 107 12.41 -10.20 -6.04
N PRO A 108 13.18 -9.13 -6.31
CA PRO A 108 13.39 -8.64 -7.67
C PRO A 108 13.87 -9.70 -8.67
N ALA A 109 14.86 -10.53 -8.30
CA ALA A 109 15.35 -11.62 -9.14
C ALA A 109 14.27 -12.70 -9.34
N GLU A 110 13.55 -13.06 -8.28
CA GLU A 110 12.47 -14.04 -8.34
C GLU A 110 11.33 -13.63 -9.27
N LEU A 111 10.89 -12.37 -9.20
CA LEU A 111 9.83 -11.88 -10.09
C LEU A 111 10.33 -11.79 -11.54
N THR A 112 11.57 -11.37 -11.76
CA THR A 112 12.21 -11.34 -13.08
C THR A 112 12.11 -12.70 -13.77
N GLU A 113 12.46 -13.77 -13.07
CA GLU A 113 12.43 -15.13 -13.64
C GLU A 113 11.03 -15.64 -13.89
N ARG A 114 10.10 -15.36 -12.97
CA ARG A 114 8.69 -15.70 -13.18
C ARG A 114 8.11 -15.02 -14.41
N ARG A 115 8.51 -13.79 -14.71
CA ARG A 115 8.12 -13.06 -15.92
C ARG A 115 8.76 -13.64 -17.18
N ILE A 116 10.03 -14.06 -17.11
CA ILE A 116 10.71 -14.74 -18.23
C ILE A 116 10.03 -16.08 -18.54
N VAL A 117 9.70 -16.88 -17.52
CA VAL A 117 9.09 -18.21 -17.68
C VAL A 117 7.61 -18.12 -18.05
N ASN A 118 6.88 -17.13 -17.53
CA ASN A 118 5.44 -16.97 -17.74
C ASN A 118 5.01 -15.50 -17.81
N ALA A 119 5.21 -14.89 -18.98
CA ALA A 119 4.88 -13.49 -19.24
C ALA A 119 3.36 -13.18 -19.16
N GLU A 120 2.51 -14.17 -19.41
CA GLU A 120 1.04 -14.01 -19.43
C GLU A 120 0.44 -13.92 -18.03
N LYS A 121 1.12 -14.45 -17.01
CA LYS A 121 0.64 -14.36 -15.64
C LYS A 121 1.06 -13.01 -15.05
N PRO A 122 0.11 -12.14 -14.66
CA PRO A 122 0.45 -10.84 -14.11
C PRO A 122 0.92 -10.97 -12.66
N GLY A 123 1.95 -10.20 -12.30
CA GLY A 123 2.42 -10.07 -10.92
C GLY A 123 3.37 -8.89 -10.71
N PHE A 124 3.52 -8.49 -9.45
CA PHE A 124 4.25 -7.27 -9.07
C PHE A 124 5.07 -7.44 -7.78
N LEU A 125 6.08 -6.59 -7.57
CA LEU A 125 6.76 -6.38 -6.29
C LEU A 125 5.92 -5.48 -5.40
N PHE A 126 5.61 -5.96 -4.20
CA PHE A 126 4.90 -5.17 -3.21
C PHE A 126 5.90 -4.52 -2.25
N ASN A 127 6.12 -3.23 -2.46
CA ASN A 127 7.17 -2.45 -1.81
C ASN A 127 6.66 -1.72 -0.56
N PHE A 128 7.55 -1.51 0.41
CA PHE A 128 7.33 -0.53 1.47
C PHE A 128 7.46 0.89 0.90
N PHE A 129 6.53 1.76 1.29
CA PHE A 129 6.44 3.13 0.77
C PHE A 129 7.71 3.94 1.07
N LYS A 130 8.16 4.77 0.10
CA LYS A 130 9.41 5.57 0.18
C LYS A 130 10.69 4.75 0.37
N SER A 131 10.79 3.59 -0.29
CA SER A 131 12.04 2.84 -0.32
C SER A 131 13.18 3.66 -0.93
N ASN A 132 14.39 3.62 -0.36
CA ASN A 132 15.56 4.26 -0.97
C ASN A 132 15.91 3.63 -2.32
N ALA A 133 15.94 2.30 -2.37
CA ALA A 133 16.32 1.53 -3.55
C ALA A 133 15.36 1.73 -4.72
N PHE A 134 14.05 1.77 -4.46
CA PHE A 134 13.01 1.74 -5.50
C PHE A 134 12.21 3.04 -5.61
N SER A 135 12.37 3.97 -4.67
CA SER A 135 11.58 5.20 -4.57
C SER A 135 10.07 4.90 -4.60
N GLU A 136 9.28 5.74 -5.27
CA GLU A 136 7.86 5.51 -5.57
C GLU A 136 7.68 5.04 -7.02
N SER A 137 8.65 4.28 -7.55
CA SER A 137 8.58 3.75 -8.92
C SER A 137 7.52 2.65 -9.01
N VAL A 138 6.68 2.71 -10.05
CA VAL A 138 5.64 1.72 -10.34
C VAL A 138 6.11 0.61 -11.28
N GLU A 139 7.31 0.74 -11.84
CA GLU A 139 7.95 -0.21 -12.74
C GLU A 139 9.47 -0.13 -12.55
N LEU A 140 10.15 -1.28 -12.63
CA LEU A 140 11.61 -1.39 -12.58
C LEU A 140 12.10 -2.18 -13.80
N SER A 141 13.09 -1.62 -14.51
CA SER A 141 13.78 -2.33 -15.57
C SER A 141 14.96 -3.12 -15.00
N ILE A 142 14.80 -4.44 -14.85
CA ILE A 142 15.83 -5.33 -14.28
C ILE A 142 16.62 -5.97 -15.40
N SER A 143 17.95 -5.81 -15.36
CA SER A 143 18.88 -6.40 -16.33
C SER A 143 19.46 -7.71 -15.82
N LYS A 144 18.99 -8.83 -16.37
CA LYS A 144 19.56 -10.16 -16.14
C LYS A 144 20.80 -10.36 -17.01
N ASN A 145 21.93 -10.67 -16.36
CA ASN A 145 23.23 -10.95 -17.00
C ASN A 145 23.63 -9.88 -18.04
N SER A 146 23.25 -8.62 -17.81
CA SER A 146 23.47 -7.48 -18.71
C SER A 146 22.98 -7.65 -20.15
N THR A 147 22.08 -8.61 -20.39
CA THR A 147 21.67 -9.02 -21.76
C THR A 147 20.17 -9.06 -21.93
N ILE A 148 19.42 -9.37 -20.87
CA ILE A 148 17.96 -9.45 -20.90
C ILE A 148 17.42 -8.39 -19.96
N ASN A 149 16.65 -7.43 -20.47
CA ASN A 149 15.92 -6.48 -19.63
C ASN A 149 14.49 -6.95 -19.49
N VAL A 150 14.00 -6.94 -18.25
CA VAL A 150 12.64 -7.36 -17.89
C VAL A 150 12.02 -6.23 -17.09
N GLU A 151 10.87 -5.76 -17.54
CA GLU A 151 10.08 -4.80 -16.77
C GLU A 151 9.30 -5.53 -15.68
N VAL A 152 9.44 -4.99 -14.47
CA VAL A 152 8.89 -5.55 -13.25
C VAL A 152 8.02 -4.51 -12.57
N ASP A 153 6.72 -4.79 -12.51
CA ASP A 153 5.75 -3.92 -11.87
C ASP A 153 6.00 -3.80 -10.36
N CYS A 154 5.78 -2.59 -9.82
CA CYS A 154 5.93 -2.26 -8.41
C CYS A 154 4.68 -1.55 -7.89
N ASN A 155 4.24 -1.92 -6.69
CA ASN A 155 3.11 -1.27 -6.03
C ASN A 155 3.42 -1.10 -4.53
N PHE A 156 2.89 -0.04 -3.91
CA PHE A 156 3.27 0.33 -2.54
C PHE A 156 2.13 0.92 -1.70
N ASP A 157 0.98 1.25 -2.31
CA ASP A 157 -0.22 1.71 -1.63
C ASP A 157 -1.50 1.22 -2.34
N ILE A 158 -2.67 1.54 -1.78
CA ILE A 158 -3.96 1.07 -2.30
C ILE A 158 -4.19 1.56 -3.74
N ASP A 159 -3.82 2.79 -4.05
CA ASP A 159 -4.10 3.41 -5.35
C ASP A 159 -3.25 2.78 -6.44
N THR A 160 -1.95 2.58 -6.19
CA THR A 160 -1.04 1.89 -7.13
C THR A 160 -1.53 0.47 -7.40
N ILE A 161 -1.87 -0.29 -6.35
CA ILE A 161 -2.42 -1.64 -6.52
C ILE A 161 -3.73 -1.62 -7.32
N TYR A 162 -4.66 -0.71 -7.01
CA TYR A 162 -5.93 -0.63 -7.73
C TYR A 162 -5.72 -0.35 -9.22
N ASN A 163 -4.87 0.64 -9.54
CA ASN A 163 -4.56 0.98 -10.93
C ASN A 163 -3.93 -0.19 -11.66
N TRP A 164 -2.96 -0.86 -11.04
CA TRP A 164 -2.32 -2.05 -11.61
C TRP A 164 -3.33 -3.18 -11.87
N LEU A 165 -4.29 -3.41 -10.96
CA LEU A 165 -5.36 -4.39 -11.15
C LEU A 165 -6.29 -4.03 -12.31
N VAL A 166 -6.60 -2.75 -12.50
CA VAL A 166 -7.40 -2.25 -13.63
C VAL A 166 -6.66 -2.46 -14.95
N GLU A 167 -5.40 -2.04 -15.01
CA GLU A 167 -4.56 -2.13 -16.20
C GLU A 167 -4.33 -3.59 -16.64
N ASN A 168 -4.28 -4.51 -15.69
CA ASN A 168 -4.16 -5.96 -15.95
C ASN A 168 -5.51 -6.66 -16.15
N GLY A 169 -6.62 -5.93 -16.24
CA GLY A 169 -7.96 -6.48 -16.49
C GLY A 169 -8.49 -7.38 -15.37
N LEU A 170 -7.93 -7.27 -14.16
CA LEU A 170 -8.32 -8.07 -12.99
C LEU A 170 -9.54 -7.49 -12.27
N ILE A 171 -9.77 -6.19 -12.41
CA ILE A 171 -10.95 -5.49 -11.92
C ILE A 171 -11.45 -4.48 -12.95
N THR A 172 -12.75 -4.22 -12.99
CA THR A 172 -13.33 -3.17 -13.82
C THR A 172 -13.28 -1.83 -13.07
N PRO A 173 -12.74 -0.76 -13.67
CA PRO A 173 -12.71 0.55 -13.02
C PRO A 173 -14.14 1.08 -12.85
N SER A 174 -14.43 1.69 -11.71
CA SER A 174 -15.70 2.37 -11.48
C SER A 174 -15.45 3.68 -10.72
N LEU A 175 -15.96 4.78 -11.28
CA LEU A 175 -15.99 6.08 -10.62
C LEU A 175 -17.15 6.20 -9.62
N THR A 176 -18.10 5.27 -9.67
CA THR A 176 -19.19 5.19 -8.70
C THR A 176 -18.89 4.10 -7.69
N TYR A 177 -19.01 4.44 -6.42
CA TYR A 177 -18.87 3.46 -5.35
C TYR A 177 -20.05 2.47 -5.37
N ASP A 178 -19.74 1.19 -5.27
CA ASP A 178 -20.74 0.13 -5.08
C ASP A 178 -21.00 -0.05 -3.58
N GLU A 179 -22.19 0.34 -3.12
CA GLU A 179 -22.58 0.19 -1.71
C GLU A 179 -22.80 -1.27 -1.27
N THR A 180 -22.77 -2.22 -2.19
CA THR A 180 -22.71 -3.66 -1.86
C THR A 180 -21.29 -4.15 -1.62
N SER A 181 -20.28 -3.32 -1.94
CA SER A 181 -18.87 -3.62 -1.74
C SER A 181 -18.51 -3.79 -0.27
N LYS A 182 -17.61 -4.74 0.00
CA LYS A 182 -16.99 -4.94 1.32
C LYS A 182 -15.75 -4.06 1.53
N LEU A 183 -15.39 -3.26 0.53
CA LEU A 183 -14.27 -2.33 0.55
C LEU A 183 -14.81 -0.93 0.76
N SER A 184 -14.12 -0.10 1.54
CA SER A 184 -14.37 1.35 1.56
C SER A 184 -14.18 1.94 0.16
N PRO A 185 -14.86 3.04 -0.21
CA PRO A 185 -14.64 3.67 -1.51
C PRO A 185 -13.19 4.09 -1.68
N LEU A 186 -12.70 4.11 -2.92
CA LEU A 186 -11.45 4.80 -3.25
C LEU A 186 -11.68 6.30 -3.31
N ASP A 187 -10.61 7.09 -3.20
CA ASP A 187 -10.73 8.54 -3.20
C ASP A 187 -11.43 9.04 -4.49
N GLN A 188 -11.10 8.42 -5.64
CA GLN A 188 -11.74 8.69 -6.94
C GLN A 188 -13.24 8.32 -7.03
N GLN A 189 -13.74 7.53 -6.08
CA GLN A 189 -15.16 7.12 -5.99
C GLN A 189 -15.96 7.99 -5.01
N THR A 190 -15.34 9.05 -4.48
CA THR A 190 -15.93 9.97 -3.50
C THR A 190 -15.93 11.40 -4.01
N VAL A 191 -16.49 12.32 -3.22
CA VAL A 191 -16.39 13.77 -3.50
C VAL A 191 -14.94 14.29 -3.55
N LEU A 192 -13.98 13.55 -2.97
CA LEU A 192 -12.57 13.94 -2.96
C LEU A 192 -11.94 13.97 -4.36
N ASN A 193 -12.61 13.35 -5.36
CA ASN A 193 -12.20 13.42 -6.76
C ASN A 193 -12.40 14.82 -7.39
N ASP A 194 -13.22 15.70 -6.77
CA ASP A 194 -13.44 17.06 -7.25
C ASP A 194 -12.24 17.96 -6.92
N THR A 195 -11.29 18.03 -7.86
CA THR A 195 -10.06 18.82 -7.74
C THR A 195 -10.28 20.33 -7.68
N THR A 196 -11.51 20.81 -7.96
CA THR A 196 -11.85 22.22 -7.78
C THR A 196 -12.18 22.56 -6.32
N LYS A 197 -12.49 21.55 -5.51
CA LYS A 197 -12.86 21.67 -4.09
C LYS A 197 -11.84 21.06 -3.15
N PHE A 198 -11.12 20.03 -3.59
CA PHE A 198 -10.20 19.26 -2.76
C PHE A 198 -8.79 19.29 -3.33
N THR A 199 -7.83 19.69 -2.50
CA THR A 199 -6.40 19.67 -2.82
C THR A 199 -5.71 18.57 -2.03
N LEU A 200 -4.99 17.67 -2.70
CA LEU A 200 -4.23 16.63 -2.03
C LEU A 200 -3.13 17.23 -1.11
N THR A 201 -3.04 16.73 0.12
CA THR A 201 -1.98 17.11 1.06
C THR A 201 -0.86 16.06 1.10
N LYS A 202 0.20 16.33 1.87
CA LYS A 202 1.26 15.35 2.18
C LYS A 202 0.86 14.40 3.33
N LEU A 203 -0.27 14.64 4.00
CA LEU A 203 -0.70 13.88 5.16
C LEU A 203 -1.40 12.60 4.73
N ARG A 204 -1.33 11.59 5.59
CA ARG A 204 -2.07 10.34 5.46
C ARG A 204 -2.73 9.98 6.78
N ASN A 205 -3.87 9.29 6.72
CA ASN A 205 -4.55 8.73 7.88
C ASN A 205 -4.92 7.28 7.59
N GLN A 206 -4.43 6.35 8.41
CA GLN A 206 -4.61 4.90 8.21
C GLN A 206 -4.30 4.46 6.76
N GLY A 207 -3.19 4.97 6.21
CA GLY A 207 -2.73 4.69 4.85
C GLY A 207 -3.44 5.46 3.73
N ARG A 208 -4.59 6.09 3.99
CA ARG A 208 -5.37 6.86 3.01
C ARG A 208 -4.83 8.29 2.87
N LYS A 209 -4.99 8.87 1.68
CA LYS A 209 -4.60 10.24 1.39
C LYS A 209 -5.54 11.22 2.07
N VAL A 210 -4.98 12.30 2.61
CA VAL A 210 -5.75 13.38 3.22
C VAL A 210 -5.81 14.55 2.25
N TYR A 211 -7.01 15.11 2.08
CA TYR A 211 -7.30 16.23 1.18
C TYR A 211 -7.67 17.46 1.99
N ASN A 212 -7.15 18.63 1.62
CA ASN A 212 -7.61 19.91 2.13
C ASN A 212 -8.81 20.36 1.30
N LYS A 213 -9.91 20.74 1.95
CA LYS A 213 -11.03 21.40 1.26
C LYS A 213 -10.76 22.90 1.13
N VAL A 214 -10.70 23.37 -0.10
CA VAL A 214 -10.25 24.73 -0.48
C VAL A 214 -11.03 25.79 0.31
N GLY A 215 -10.30 26.63 1.04
CA GLY A 215 -10.85 27.78 1.76
C GLY A 215 -11.64 27.45 3.03
N SER A 216 -11.70 26.19 3.46
CA SER A 216 -12.48 25.77 4.63
C SER A 216 -11.66 25.56 5.91
N GLY A 217 -10.35 25.31 5.79
CA GLY A 217 -9.53 24.84 6.90
C GLY A 217 -9.87 23.42 7.37
N GLU A 218 -10.52 22.61 6.52
CA GLU A 218 -10.89 21.23 6.80
C GLU A 218 -10.01 20.25 6.03
N LEU A 219 -9.64 19.15 6.71
CA LEU A 219 -8.92 18.00 6.17
C LEU A 219 -9.87 16.80 6.07
N TRP A 220 -9.95 16.20 4.90
CA TRP A 220 -10.92 15.16 4.55
C TRP A 220 -10.20 13.89 4.14
N VAL A 221 -10.61 12.75 4.68
CA VAL A 221 -10.02 11.44 4.36
C VAL A 221 -11.07 10.33 4.45
N VAL A 222 -11.08 9.44 3.46
CA VAL A 222 -11.97 8.28 3.48
C VAL A 222 -11.65 7.38 4.67
N ASP A 223 -12.67 6.96 5.41
CA ASP A 223 -12.49 5.97 6.46
C ASP A 223 -12.22 4.57 5.85
N ASN A 224 -11.04 4.03 6.16
CA ASN A 224 -10.57 2.74 5.66
C ASN A 224 -11.09 1.53 6.48
N SER A 225 -11.88 1.78 7.52
CA SER A 225 -12.43 0.77 8.43
C SER A 225 -13.43 -0.14 7.71
N ARG A 226 -13.25 -1.45 7.86
CA ARG A 226 -14.19 -2.46 7.34
C ARG A 226 -15.62 -2.27 7.86
N LYS A 227 -15.80 -1.72 9.06
CA LYS A 227 -17.13 -1.49 9.63
C LYS A 227 -17.89 -0.37 8.91
N HIS A 228 -17.18 0.43 8.13
CA HIS A 228 -17.67 1.61 7.44
C HIS A 228 -17.61 1.43 5.91
N ALA A 229 -17.62 0.19 5.42
CA ALA A 229 -17.86 -0.11 4.01
C ALA A 229 -19.37 -0.19 3.71
N GLY A 230 -19.71 -0.26 2.43
CA GLY A 230 -21.07 -0.31 1.90
C GLY A 230 -21.86 0.95 2.20
N THR A 231 -23.11 0.80 2.61
CA THR A 231 -24.01 1.93 2.95
C THR A 231 -23.55 2.81 4.11
N LYS A 232 -22.49 2.41 4.83
CA LYS A 232 -21.89 3.16 5.94
C LYS A 232 -20.63 3.93 5.53
N ALA A 233 -20.27 3.92 4.25
CA ALA A 233 -19.12 4.64 3.73
C ALA A 233 -19.21 6.14 4.02
N HIS A 234 -18.16 6.66 4.62
CA HIS A 234 -18.05 8.06 4.98
C HIS A 234 -16.61 8.54 4.93
N ILE A 235 -16.48 9.85 4.97
CA ILE A 235 -15.23 10.60 5.07
C ILE A 235 -15.13 11.14 6.50
N GLU A 236 -13.99 10.94 7.13
CA GLU A 236 -13.64 11.57 8.39
C GLU A 236 -13.09 12.97 8.10
N VAL A 237 -13.56 13.97 8.86
CA VAL A 237 -13.20 15.38 8.65
C VAL A 237 -12.48 15.91 9.88
N PHE A 238 -11.36 16.59 9.69
CA PHE A 238 -10.50 17.12 10.73
C PHE A 238 -10.22 18.60 10.52
N ASP A 239 -9.94 19.33 11.60
CA ASP A 239 -9.50 20.71 11.54
C ASP A 239 -8.03 20.78 11.09
N GLU A 240 -7.73 21.65 10.13
CA GLU A 240 -6.39 21.73 9.55
C GLU A 240 -5.32 22.20 10.54
N ASN A 241 -5.68 23.08 11.47
CA ASN A 241 -4.72 23.67 12.41
C ASN A 241 -4.50 22.80 13.64
N THR A 242 -5.60 22.35 14.24
CA THR A 242 -5.62 21.60 15.51
C THR A 242 -5.57 20.10 15.32
N LYS A 243 -5.79 19.61 14.09
CA LYS A 243 -5.91 18.19 13.72
C LYS A 243 -7.05 17.47 14.44
N GLU A 244 -8.00 18.18 15.03
CA GLU A 244 -9.11 17.58 15.76
C GLU A 244 -10.19 17.08 14.83
N HIS A 245 -10.76 15.91 15.14
CA HIS A 245 -11.93 15.40 14.43
C HIS A 245 -13.10 16.37 14.57
N LEU A 246 -13.65 16.82 13.44
CA LEU A 246 -14.76 17.74 13.33
C LEU A 246 -16.11 17.02 13.15
N GLY A 247 -16.09 15.78 12.68
CA GLY A 247 -17.28 15.01 12.32
C GLY A 247 -17.05 14.24 11.01
N THR A 248 -18.13 13.74 10.42
CA THR A 248 -18.05 12.91 9.21
C THR A 248 -18.85 13.51 8.07
N SER A 249 -18.59 13.08 6.85
CA SER A 249 -19.44 13.34 5.68
C SER A 249 -19.77 12.05 4.96
N LEU A 250 -20.94 11.96 4.32
CA LEU A 250 -21.20 10.84 3.41
C LEU A 250 -20.20 10.88 2.24
N TYR A 251 -19.75 9.71 1.77
CA TYR A 251 -18.69 9.63 0.75
C TYR A 251 -19.00 10.41 -0.54
N ASN A 252 -20.28 10.58 -0.89
CA ASN A 252 -20.76 11.28 -2.07
C ASN A 252 -21.32 12.69 -1.80
N LYS A 253 -21.10 13.23 -0.59
CA LYS A 253 -21.50 14.59 -0.22
C LYS A 253 -20.33 15.43 0.24
N ASP A 254 -20.43 16.72 -0.03
CA ASP A 254 -19.49 17.74 0.46
C ASP A 254 -20.15 18.52 1.62
N GLU A 255 -20.57 17.79 2.65
CA GLU A 255 -21.34 18.32 3.78
C GLU A 255 -20.86 17.69 5.09
N LEU A 256 -20.33 18.51 6.00
CA LEU A 256 -19.88 18.07 7.32
C LEU A 256 -21.06 17.87 8.28
N ASP A 257 -21.20 16.65 8.80
CA ASP A 257 -22.08 16.34 9.93
C ASP A 257 -21.30 16.28 11.24
N LYS A 258 -21.46 17.32 12.06
CA LYS A 258 -20.80 17.46 13.37
C LYS A 258 -21.40 16.57 14.46
N ASN A 259 -22.55 15.95 14.23
CA ASN A 259 -23.15 15.02 15.20
C ASN A 259 -22.30 13.77 15.40
N PHE A 260 -21.46 13.44 14.41
CA PHE A 260 -20.51 12.33 14.46
C PHE A 260 -19.12 12.74 14.96
N LYS A 261 -18.96 13.95 15.52
CA LYS A 261 -17.69 14.36 16.13
C LYS A 261 -17.30 13.40 17.26
N VAL A 262 -16.05 12.98 17.23
CA VAL A 262 -15.45 12.10 18.25
C VAL A 262 -14.44 12.91 19.06
N PRO A 263 -14.71 13.20 20.35
CA PRO A 263 -13.80 13.95 21.19
C PRO A 263 -12.41 13.30 21.26
N ASN A 264 -11.36 14.11 21.30
CA ASN A 264 -9.95 13.71 21.40
C ASN A 264 -9.42 12.83 20.26
N ARG A 265 -10.21 12.55 19.22
CA ARG A 265 -9.68 11.94 17.99
C ARG A 265 -8.87 13.00 17.24
N LYS A 266 -7.62 12.66 16.93
CA LYS A 266 -6.72 13.45 16.11
C LYS A 266 -6.45 12.71 14.80
N LEU A 267 -6.14 13.49 13.76
CA LEU A 267 -5.60 12.96 12.51
C LEU A 267 -4.27 12.25 12.76
#